data_AF-A0A0Q3K993-F1
#
_entry.id   AF-A0A0Q3K993-F1
#
_cell.length_a   1.000
_cell.length_b   1.000
_cell.length_c   1.000
_cell.angle_alpha   90.00
_cell.angle_beta   90.00
_cell.angle_gamma   90.00
#
_symmetry.space_group_name_H-M   'P 1'
#
loop_
_entity.id
_entity.type
_entity.pdbx_description
1 polymer ?
#
loop_
_entity_poly.entity_id
_entity_poly.type
_entity_poly.pdbx_seq_one_letter_code
_entity_poly.pdbx_strand_id
1 'polypeptide(L)'
;MEVLDTWQADNVVLNSYGNRIPGTAIISEKDADLIIKIFEKGRSENNHALAGGLQTVIAFEHPQTENIIGSYLRRVHQRDAEIFFIWLSDNGQASKDLIKTIVLKHTVRFYLSFEIERILVSVLKHYDVELVFEYLVRRFNYKKQLVIETKSLMGYDFVPPAEHSNLFEEEPAKNLQMFELALNWYIELDADGGHLFYAKDMLSYIQPQQVITNEVYAIYDRLIEKFNDNLSSLARIADSLSIFHSKDSKLVALVIKIFDLVIYLKDQDIDLLRHTRYALYDAITSMGVKTGIPGQPFQVDIELRDLLTREITQLPDYFESKQFLKEILKNLNNQIDQISDHDNETW
;
A
#
# COMPACT_ATOMS: atom_id res chain seq x y z
N MET A 1 -19.34 19.80 -46.11
CA MET A 1 -19.54 19.08 -44.83
C MET A 1 -18.31 18.25 -44.42
N GLU A 2 -17.12 18.51 -44.98
CA GLU A 2 -15.86 17.78 -44.68
C GLU A 2 -15.00 18.44 -43.58
N VAL A 3 -15.45 19.55 -42.98
CA VAL A 3 -14.63 20.36 -42.05
C VAL A 3 -14.66 19.83 -40.60
N LEU A 4 -15.47 18.80 -40.30
CA LEU A 4 -15.72 18.34 -38.93
C LEU A 4 -15.06 17.01 -38.56
N ASP A 5 -14.33 16.34 -39.47
CA ASP A 5 -13.59 15.13 -39.10
C ASP A 5 -12.15 15.43 -38.64
N THR A 6 -12.03 16.29 -37.63
CA THR A 6 -10.75 16.64 -37.01
C THR A 6 -10.78 16.32 -35.52
N TRP A 7 -9.62 16.06 -34.92
CA TRP A 7 -9.54 15.81 -33.49
C TRP A 7 -10.01 17.01 -32.67
N GLN A 8 -9.85 18.24 -33.18
CA GLN A 8 -10.35 19.46 -32.54
C GLN A 8 -11.88 19.47 -32.47
N ALA A 9 -12.56 19.14 -33.57
CA ALA A 9 -14.01 19.09 -33.61
C ALA A 9 -14.55 17.98 -32.68
N ASP A 10 -13.91 16.81 -32.68
CA ASP A 10 -14.22 15.72 -31.77
C ASP A 10 -14.08 16.16 -30.30
N ASN A 11 -13.00 16.86 -29.94
CA ASN A 11 -12.78 17.36 -28.58
C ASN A 11 -13.84 18.39 -28.14
N VAL A 12 -14.33 19.24 -29.04
CA VAL A 12 -15.42 20.18 -28.72
C VAL A 12 -16.68 19.41 -28.34
N VAL A 13 -17.03 18.36 -29.10
CA VAL A 13 -18.16 17.49 -28.79
C VAL A 13 -17.94 16.79 -27.45
N LEU A 14 -16.82 16.09 -27.28
CA LEU A 14 -16.51 15.34 -26.07
C LEU A 14 -16.55 16.20 -24.80
N ASN A 15 -15.95 17.39 -24.84
CA ASN A 15 -15.95 18.32 -23.71
C ASN A 15 -17.36 18.82 -23.37
N SER A 16 -18.26 18.96 -24.37
CA SER A 16 -19.65 19.35 -24.12
C SER A 16 -20.43 18.29 -23.33
N TYR A 17 -20.04 17.01 -23.45
CA TYR A 17 -20.60 15.92 -22.64
C TYR A 17 -19.86 15.77 -21.32
N GLY A 18 -18.52 15.87 -21.31
CA GLY A 18 -17.73 15.82 -20.07
C GLY A 18 -18.10 16.90 -19.06
N ASN A 19 -18.51 18.09 -19.51
CA ASN A 19 -18.95 19.18 -18.63
C ASN A 19 -20.39 19.02 -18.10
N ARG A 20 -21.16 18.02 -18.57
CA ARG A 20 -22.48 17.73 -18.02
C ARG A 20 -22.28 16.77 -16.85
N ILE A 21 -22.77 17.13 -15.66
CA ILE A 21 -22.74 16.24 -14.51
C ILE A 21 -23.51 14.96 -14.88
N PRO A 22 -22.86 13.78 -14.88
CA PRO A 22 -23.54 12.53 -15.23
C PRO A 22 -24.76 12.32 -14.31
N GLY A 23 -25.92 12.00 -14.89
CA GLY A 23 -27.18 11.84 -14.16
C GLY A 23 -28.07 13.08 -14.04
N THR A 24 -27.63 14.25 -14.53
CA THR A 24 -28.46 15.48 -14.54
C THR A 24 -29.10 15.79 -15.89
N ALA A 25 -28.58 15.22 -16.98
CA ALA A 25 -29.06 15.42 -18.33
C ALA A 25 -29.67 14.12 -18.90
N ILE A 26 -30.74 14.23 -19.68
CA ILE A 26 -31.29 13.10 -20.43
C ILE A 26 -30.31 12.74 -21.55
N ILE A 27 -29.79 11.52 -21.52
CA ILE A 27 -28.87 10.97 -22.52
C ILE A 27 -29.65 10.05 -23.45
N SER A 28 -29.52 10.26 -24.75
CA SER A 28 -30.14 9.43 -25.78
C SER A 28 -29.14 8.43 -26.37
N GLU A 29 -29.65 7.40 -27.04
CA GLU A 29 -28.85 6.42 -27.78
C GLU A 29 -27.91 7.09 -28.80
N LYS A 30 -28.40 8.13 -29.48
CA LYS A 30 -27.61 8.91 -30.45
C LYS A 30 -26.40 9.61 -29.81
N ASP A 31 -26.53 10.01 -28.54
CA ASP A 31 -25.42 10.61 -27.80
C ASP A 31 -24.34 9.56 -27.51
N ALA A 32 -24.74 8.39 -27.01
CA ALA A 32 -23.82 7.27 -26.76
C ALA A 32 -23.13 6.81 -28.06
N ASP A 33 -23.88 6.64 -29.14
CA ASP A 33 -23.35 6.28 -30.47
C ASP A 33 -22.35 7.30 -31.00
N LEU A 34 -22.59 8.60 -30.77
CA LEU A 34 -21.66 9.65 -31.19
C LEU A 34 -20.33 9.54 -30.43
N ILE A 35 -20.38 9.33 -29.12
CA ILE A 35 -19.17 9.13 -28.30
C ILE A 35 -18.41 7.88 -28.74
N ILE A 36 -19.12 6.78 -29.02
CA ILE A 36 -18.53 5.52 -29.51
C ILE A 36 -17.86 5.74 -30.87
N LYS A 37 -18.53 6.41 -31.81
CA LYS A 37 -17.95 6.76 -33.12
C LYS A 37 -16.67 7.58 -32.99
N ILE A 38 -16.63 8.54 -32.06
CA ILE A 38 -15.42 9.32 -31.79
C ILE A 38 -14.33 8.43 -31.18
N PHE A 39 -14.67 7.56 -30.24
CA PHE A 39 -13.74 6.62 -29.61
C PHE A 39 -13.09 5.66 -30.63
N GLU A 40 -13.87 5.15 -31.58
CA GLU A 40 -13.45 4.22 -32.63
C GLU A 40 -12.46 4.82 -33.63
N LYS A 41 -12.42 6.15 -33.77
CA LYS A 41 -11.40 6.83 -34.60
C LYS A 41 -9.97 6.60 -34.09
N GLY A 42 -9.79 6.20 -32.82
CA GLY A 42 -8.48 5.82 -32.28
C GLY A 42 -7.47 6.97 -32.13
N ARG A 43 -7.91 8.23 -32.20
CA ARG A 43 -7.05 9.42 -32.13
C ARG A 43 -6.58 9.68 -30.69
N SER A 44 -5.26 9.71 -30.50
CA SER A 44 -4.64 9.90 -29.18
C SER A 44 -4.96 11.27 -28.54
N GLU A 45 -5.10 12.29 -29.38
CA GLU A 45 -5.39 13.68 -29.06
C GLU A 45 -6.78 13.88 -28.44
N ASN A 46 -7.65 12.86 -28.58
CA ASN A 46 -8.97 12.84 -27.98
C ASN A 46 -9.04 12.12 -26.63
N ASN A 47 -7.97 11.42 -26.20
CA ASN A 47 -8.02 10.55 -25.01
C ASN A 47 -8.41 11.31 -23.72
N HIS A 48 -7.90 12.52 -23.55
CA HIS A 48 -8.22 13.35 -22.40
C HIS A 48 -9.69 13.75 -22.36
N ALA A 49 -10.25 14.21 -23.48
CA ALA A 49 -11.67 14.58 -23.56
C ALA A 49 -12.60 13.36 -23.52
N LEU A 50 -12.15 12.22 -24.06
CA LEU A 50 -12.87 10.94 -23.99
C LEU A 50 -13.05 10.45 -22.56
N ALA A 51 -12.15 10.79 -21.63
CA ALA A 51 -12.28 10.43 -20.22
C ALA A 51 -13.62 10.90 -19.62
N GLY A 52 -14.04 12.12 -19.95
CA GLY A 52 -15.35 12.66 -19.58
C GLY A 52 -16.47 12.19 -20.52
N GLY A 53 -16.22 12.19 -21.85
CA GLY A 53 -17.22 11.78 -22.83
C GLY A 53 -17.77 10.37 -22.61
N LEU A 54 -16.90 9.42 -22.25
CA LEU A 54 -17.25 8.01 -22.02
C LEU A 54 -18.19 7.78 -20.83
N GLN A 55 -18.33 8.75 -19.92
CA GLN A 55 -19.36 8.68 -18.86
C GLN A 55 -20.78 8.64 -19.44
N THR A 56 -20.96 9.21 -20.63
CA THR A 56 -22.24 9.18 -21.37
C THR A 56 -22.64 7.76 -21.74
N VAL A 57 -21.66 6.93 -22.13
CA VAL A 57 -21.89 5.52 -22.47
C VAL A 57 -22.33 4.72 -21.24
N ILE A 58 -21.73 5.03 -20.09
CA ILE A 58 -22.09 4.43 -18.79
C ILE A 58 -23.49 4.84 -18.37
N ALA A 59 -23.80 6.13 -18.40
CA ALA A 59 -25.09 6.65 -17.95
C ALA A 59 -26.25 6.29 -18.90
N PHE A 60 -25.97 5.97 -20.17
CA PHE A 60 -26.95 5.38 -21.08
C PHE A 60 -27.13 3.85 -20.88
N GLU A 61 -26.31 3.21 -20.05
CA GLU A 61 -26.30 1.76 -19.84
C GLU A 61 -26.07 0.96 -21.14
N HIS A 62 -25.15 1.43 -22.00
CA HIS A 62 -24.89 0.76 -23.27
C HIS A 62 -24.43 -0.71 -23.06
N PRO A 63 -24.93 -1.71 -23.82
CA PRO A 63 -24.62 -3.13 -23.59
C PRO A 63 -23.13 -3.48 -23.66
N GLN A 64 -22.34 -2.71 -24.40
CA GLN A 64 -20.91 -2.93 -24.57
C GLN A 64 -20.02 -2.04 -23.67
N THR A 65 -20.61 -1.39 -22.65
CA THR A 65 -19.90 -0.41 -21.80
C THR A 65 -18.58 -0.97 -21.24
N GLU A 66 -18.58 -2.16 -20.62
CA GLU A 66 -17.35 -2.77 -20.08
C GLU A 66 -16.26 -2.91 -21.15
N ASN A 67 -16.61 -3.40 -22.34
CA ASN A 67 -15.66 -3.61 -23.43
C ASN A 67 -15.08 -2.30 -23.98
N ILE A 68 -15.91 -1.27 -24.11
CA ILE A 68 -15.51 0.05 -24.59
C ILE A 68 -14.57 0.71 -23.58
N ILE A 69 -14.98 0.78 -22.30
CA ILE A 69 -14.17 1.35 -21.22
C ILE A 69 -12.87 0.56 -21.04
N GLY A 70 -12.92 -0.76 -21.04
CA GLY A 70 -11.75 -1.60 -20.92
C GLY A 70 -10.77 -1.43 -22.09
N SER A 71 -11.27 -1.16 -23.30
CA SER A 71 -10.43 -0.86 -24.46
C SER A 71 -9.82 0.54 -24.39
N TYR A 72 -10.56 1.53 -23.89
CA TYR A 72 -10.04 2.86 -23.56
C TYR A 72 -8.94 2.79 -22.49
N LEU A 73 -9.21 2.12 -21.36
CA LEU A 73 -8.26 1.97 -20.26
C LEU A 73 -7.04 1.11 -20.61
N ARG A 74 -7.03 0.37 -21.73
CA ARG A 74 -5.83 -0.31 -22.25
C ARG A 74 -4.94 0.60 -23.09
N ARG A 75 -5.50 1.62 -23.75
CA ARG A 75 -4.76 2.48 -24.69
C ARG A 75 -4.21 3.76 -24.07
N VAL A 76 -4.80 4.26 -22.98
CA VAL A 76 -4.45 5.58 -22.43
C VAL A 76 -3.21 5.57 -21.52
N HIS A 77 -2.68 6.74 -21.18
CA HIS A 77 -1.65 6.87 -20.16
C HIS A 77 -2.27 7.17 -18.78
N GLN A 78 -1.44 7.14 -17.73
CA GLN A 78 -1.83 7.35 -16.34
C GLN A 78 -2.74 8.58 -16.17
N ARG A 79 -2.31 9.74 -16.68
CA ARG A 79 -3.03 11.01 -16.52
C ARG A 79 -4.44 11.00 -17.10
N ASP A 80 -4.65 10.36 -18.25
CA ASP A 80 -5.98 10.29 -18.86
C ASP A 80 -6.88 9.29 -18.11
N ALA A 81 -6.29 8.21 -17.57
CA ALA A 81 -7.01 7.28 -16.69
C ALA A 81 -7.45 7.95 -15.39
N GLU A 82 -6.59 8.77 -14.77
CA GLU A 82 -6.92 9.55 -13.57
C GLU A 82 -8.14 10.46 -13.82
N ILE A 83 -8.14 11.19 -14.93
CA ILE A 83 -9.28 12.04 -15.32
C ILE A 83 -10.55 11.20 -15.51
N PHE A 84 -10.45 10.01 -16.10
CA PHE A 84 -11.60 9.12 -16.24
C PHE A 84 -12.17 8.70 -14.89
N PHE A 85 -11.32 8.40 -13.90
CA PHE A 85 -11.75 8.04 -12.56
C PHE A 85 -12.25 9.22 -11.73
N ILE A 86 -11.81 10.44 -12.02
CA ILE A 86 -12.44 11.67 -11.50
C ILE A 86 -13.89 11.72 -11.95
N TRP A 87 -14.14 11.57 -13.24
CA TRP A 87 -15.51 11.63 -13.75
C TRP A 87 -16.36 10.43 -13.34
N LEU A 88 -15.76 9.24 -13.19
CA LEU A 88 -16.47 8.04 -12.77
C LEU A 88 -16.98 8.14 -11.33
N SER A 89 -16.23 8.76 -10.41
CA SER A 89 -16.69 8.92 -9.02
C SER A 89 -17.96 9.75 -8.92
N ASP A 90 -18.08 10.73 -9.81
CA ASP A 90 -19.18 11.68 -9.83
C ASP A 90 -20.36 11.12 -10.65
N ASN A 91 -20.18 9.96 -11.27
CA ASN A 91 -21.18 9.30 -12.08
C ASN A 91 -22.11 8.41 -11.25
N GLY A 92 -23.14 9.04 -10.68
CA GLY A 92 -24.16 8.35 -9.87
C GLY A 92 -25.05 7.33 -10.60
N GLN A 93 -24.87 7.15 -11.92
CA GLN A 93 -25.60 6.15 -12.72
C GLN A 93 -24.82 4.85 -12.91
N ALA A 94 -23.51 4.84 -12.62
CA ALA A 94 -22.70 3.64 -12.78
C ALA A 94 -23.12 2.57 -11.76
N SER A 95 -23.49 1.37 -12.24
CA SER A 95 -23.80 0.27 -11.34
C SER A 95 -22.56 -0.15 -10.54
N LYS A 96 -22.76 -0.60 -9.29
CA LYS A 96 -21.67 -1.03 -8.42
C LYS A 96 -20.84 -2.16 -9.04
N ASP A 97 -21.48 -3.08 -9.75
CA ASP A 97 -20.79 -4.19 -10.42
C ASP A 97 -19.95 -3.73 -11.60
N LEU A 98 -20.42 -2.72 -12.34
CA LEU A 98 -19.63 -2.11 -13.40
C LEU A 98 -18.41 -1.38 -12.83
N ILE A 99 -18.59 -0.55 -11.78
CA ILE A 99 -17.48 0.15 -11.10
C ILE A 99 -16.43 -0.85 -10.62
N LYS A 100 -16.86 -1.88 -9.89
CA LYS A 100 -16.02 -3.00 -9.43
C LYS A 100 -15.23 -3.61 -10.58
N THR A 101 -15.90 -3.91 -11.68
CA THR A 101 -15.28 -4.54 -12.85
C THR A 101 -14.25 -3.64 -13.51
N ILE A 102 -14.60 -2.37 -13.74
CA ILE A 102 -13.72 -1.35 -14.31
C ILE A 102 -12.44 -1.23 -13.47
N VAL A 103 -12.58 -0.99 -12.16
CA VAL A 103 -11.42 -0.74 -11.30
C VAL A 103 -10.58 -2.00 -11.10
N LEU A 104 -11.19 -3.15 -10.77
CA LEU A 104 -10.43 -4.34 -10.37
C LEU A 104 -9.80 -5.11 -11.55
N LYS A 105 -10.34 -4.97 -12.77
CA LYS A 105 -9.79 -5.63 -13.96
C LYS A 105 -8.91 -4.72 -14.81
N HIS A 106 -9.26 -3.44 -14.96
CA HIS A 106 -8.68 -2.59 -16.01
C HIS A 106 -7.63 -1.59 -15.51
N THR A 107 -7.30 -1.59 -14.22
CA THR A 107 -6.34 -0.62 -13.66
C THR A 107 -5.02 -1.19 -13.17
N VAL A 108 -4.85 -2.52 -13.23
CA VAL A 108 -3.67 -3.24 -12.71
C VAL A 108 -2.34 -2.63 -13.21
N ARG A 109 -2.31 -2.14 -14.45
CA ARG A 109 -1.13 -1.55 -15.09
C ARG A 109 -0.78 -0.12 -14.66
N PHE A 110 -1.71 0.60 -14.05
CA PHE A 110 -1.53 2.00 -13.65
C PHE A 110 -0.80 2.10 -12.31
N TYR A 111 -0.34 3.30 -11.93
CA TYR A 111 -0.06 3.60 -10.53
C TYR A 111 -1.38 3.67 -9.76
N LEU A 112 -1.36 3.34 -8.46
CA LEU A 112 -2.56 3.48 -7.65
C LEU A 112 -2.63 4.95 -7.25
N SER A 113 -3.27 5.78 -8.07
CA SER A 113 -3.45 7.19 -7.75
C SER A 113 -4.60 7.36 -6.75
N PHE A 114 -4.70 8.56 -6.15
CA PHE A 114 -5.81 8.93 -5.27
C PHE A 114 -7.18 8.72 -5.95
N GLU A 115 -7.29 9.03 -7.25
CA GLU A 115 -8.52 8.89 -8.02
C GLU A 115 -8.95 7.42 -8.14
N ILE A 116 -7.99 6.51 -8.35
CA ILE A 116 -8.25 5.08 -8.42
C ILE A 116 -8.54 4.51 -7.01
N GLU A 117 -7.79 4.94 -6.00
CA GLU A 117 -7.99 4.54 -4.60
C GLU A 117 -9.40 4.93 -4.11
N ARG A 118 -9.86 6.14 -4.40
CA ARG A 118 -11.21 6.60 -4.06
C ARG A 118 -12.31 5.71 -4.65
N ILE A 119 -12.09 5.14 -5.83
CA ILE A 119 -13.03 4.18 -6.43
C ILE A 119 -12.94 2.82 -5.75
N LEU A 120 -11.74 2.39 -5.32
CA LEU A 120 -11.58 1.20 -4.49
C LEU A 120 -12.26 1.32 -3.14
N VAL A 121 -12.29 2.51 -2.51
CA VAL A 121 -13.08 2.77 -1.28
C VAL A 121 -14.55 2.43 -1.53
N SER A 122 -15.11 2.90 -2.65
CA SER A 122 -16.50 2.59 -3.04
C SER A 122 -16.74 1.09 -3.24
N VAL A 123 -15.77 0.38 -3.83
CA VAL A 123 -15.82 -1.09 -3.96
C VAL A 123 -15.77 -1.74 -2.58
N LEU A 124 -14.85 -1.33 -1.71
CA LEU A 124 -14.71 -1.89 -0.37
C LEU A 124 -15.99 -1.70 0.47
N LYS A 125 -16.72 -0.60 0.28
CA LYS A 125 -18.01 -0.35 0.94
C LYS A 125 -19.11 -1.34 0.55
N HIS A 126 -19.05 -1.90 -0.65
CA HIS A 126 -20.12 -2.71 -1.22
C HIS A 126 -19.77 -4.18 -1.42
N TYR A 127 -18.50 -4.53 -1.30
CA TYR A 127 -17.99 -5.88 -1.54
C TYR A 127 -17.04 -6.32 -0.41
N ASP A 128 -16.61 -7.57 -0.50
CA ASP A 128 -15.75 -8.20 0.49
C ASP A 128 -14.31 -7.70 0.41
N VAL A 129 -13.62 -7.73 1.55
CA VAL A 129 -12.25 -7.23 1.69
C VAL A 129 -11.27 -8.07 0.86
N GLU A 130 -11.53 -9.37 0.76
CA GLU A 130 -10.75 -10.35 0.02
C GLU A 130 -10.67 -9.96 -1.46
N LEU A 131 -11.76 -9.45 -2.03
CA LEU A 131 -11.81 -9.06 -3.43
C LEU A 131 -10.85 -7.89 -3.74
N VAL A 132 -10.80 -6.90 -2.85
CA VAL A 132 -9.88 -5.76 -2.99
C VAL A 132 -8.44 -6.20 -2.72
N PHE A 133 -8.24 -7.08 -1.74
CA PHE A 133 -6.93 -7.63 -1.43
C PHE A 133 -6.34 -8.43 -2.61
N GLU A 134 -7.12 -9.32 -3.23
CA GLU A 134 -6.71 -10.04 -4.44
C GLU A 134 -6.30 -9.10 -5.57
N TYR A 135 -6.99 -7.98 -5.71
CA TYR A 135 -6.62 -6.95 -6.68
C TYR A 135 -5.26 -6.32 -6.36
N LEU A 136 -4.97 -5.99 -5.10
CA LEU A 136 -3.64 -5.50 -4.69
C LEU A 136 -2.55 -6.54 -4.98
N VAL A 137 -2.79 -7.82 -4.69
CA VAL A 137 -1.87 -8.92 -5.02
C VAL A 137 -1.65 -9.04 -6.54
N ARG A 138 -2.71 -8.93 -7.35
CA ARG A 138 -2.56 -8.94 -8.83
C ARG A 138 -1.70 -7.78 -9.33
N ARG A 139 -1.85 -6.58 -8.75
CA ARG A 139 -0.99 -5.42 -9.06
C ARG A 139 0.45 -5.68 -8.67
N PHE A 140 0.66 -6.24 -7.47
CA PHE A 140 1.99 -6.59 -7.01
C PHE A 140 2.69 -7.54 -7.97
N ASN A 141 2.01 -8.63 -8.34
CA ASN A 141 2.55 -9.64 -9.25
C ASN A 141 2.83 -9.08 -10.66
N TYR A 142 1.93 -8.26 -11.19
CA TYR A 142 2.12 -7.59 -12.48
C TYR A 142 3.37 -6.70 -12.47
N LYS A 143 3.57 -5.91 -11.41
CA LYS A 143 4.74 -5.03 -11.28
C LYS A 143 6.03 -5.80 -10.99
N LYS A 144 5.97 -6.87 -10.18
CA LYS A 144 7.09 -7.81 -9.95
C LYS A 144 7.59 -8.35 -11.29
N GLN A 145 6.68 -8.81 -12.16
CA GLN A 145 7.04 -9.29 -13.50
C GLN A 145 7.70 -8.21 -14.35
N LEU A 146 7.14 -6.99 -14.38
CA LEU A 146 7.74 -5.88 -15.12
C LEU A 146 9.15 -5.51 -14.62
N VAL A 147 9.38 -5.49 -13.31
CA VAL A 147 10.70 -5.22 -12.74
C VAL A 147 11.71 -6.30 -13.14
N ILE A 148 11.31 -7.58 -13.09
CA ILE A 148 12.14 -8.71 -13.52
C ILE A 148 12.50 -8.59 -15.01
N GLU A 149 11.52 -8.27 -15.85
CA GLU A 149 11.70 -8.14 -17.31
C GLU A 149 12.58 -6.93 -17.69
N THR A 150 12.37 -5.78 -17.05
CA THR A 150 13.04 -4.52 -17.40
C THR A 150 14.37 -4.32 -16.67
N LYS A 151 14.61 -5.06 -15.59
CA LYS A 151 15.75 -4.89 -14.67
C LYS A 151 15.88 -3.45 -14.14
N SER A 152 14.77 -2.74 -14.05
CA SER A 152 14.71 -1.34 -13.59
C SER A 152 13.72 -1.19 -12.45
N LEU A 153 14.16 -0.48 -11.41
CA LEU A 153 13.32 -0.09 -10.28
C LEU A 153 12.75 1.33 -10.46
N MET A 154 13.19 2.06 -11.49
CA MET A 154 12.82 3.45 -11.72
C MET A 154 11.32 3.59 -11.97
N GLY A 155 10.62 4.23 -11.02
CA GLY A 155 9.24 4.66 -11.16
C GLY A 155 8.17 3.65 -10.73
N TYR A 156 8.50 2.51 -10.13
CA TYR A 156 7.48 1.53 -9.74
C TYR A 156 6.97 1.72 -8.30
N ASP A 157 5.86 2.44 -8.15
CA ASP A 157 5.12 2.49 -6.88
C ASP A 157 4.09 1.36 -6.86
N PHE A 158 4.35 0.27 -6.12
CA PHE A 158 3.44 -0.88 -6.02
C PHE A 158 2.10 -0.47 -5.41
N VAL A 159 2.19 0.33 -4.34
CA VAL A 159 1.15 1.07 -3.63
C VAL A 159 1.62 2.53 -3.47
N PRO A 160 0.73 3.49 -3.20
CA PRO A 160 1.13 4.87 -2.92
C PRO A 160 2.18 4.93 -1.80
N PRO A 161 3.21 5.80 -1.92
CA PRO A 161 4.13 6.09 -0.83
C PRO A 161 3.41 6.96 0.21
N ALA A 162 2.58 6.34 1.03
CA ALA A 162 1.90 6.99 2.14
C ALA A 162 2.05 6.11 3.39
N GLU A 163 2.26 6.73 4.55
CA GLU A 163 2.30 6.02 5.83
C GLU A 163 0.94 5.40 6.20
N HIS A 164 -0.13 5.75 5.47
CA HIS A 164 -1.48 5.18 5.61
C HIS A 164 -2.27 5.24 4.29
N SER A 165 -3.08 4.21 4.03
CA SER A 165 -4.07 4.20 2.96
C SER A 165 -5.36 4.92 3.36
N ASN A 166 -5.96 5.67 2.43
CA ASN A 166 -7.30 6.23 2.59
C ASN A 166 -8.40 5.20 2.26
N LEU A 167 -8.02 3.98 1.84
CA LEU A 167 -8.92 2.92 1.42
C LEU A 167 -9.97 2.55 2.49
N PHE A 168 -9.64 2.75 3.77
CA PHE A 168 -10.46 2.34 4.91
C PHE A 168 -11.16 3.50 5.64
N GLU A 169 -11.07 4.75 5.16
CA GLU A 169 -11.67 5.90 5.84
C GLU A 169 -13.17 5.71 6.11
N GLU A 170 -13.91 5.14 5.14
CA GLU A 170 -15.34 4.87 5.28
C GLU A 170 -15.67 3.51 5.93
N GLU A 171 -14.70 2.59 6.01
CA GLU A 171 -14.89 1.20 6.46
C GLU A 171 -13.75 0.75 7.40
N PRO A 172 -13.50 1.45 8.54
CA PRO A 172 -12.33 1.21 9.38
C PRO A 172 -12.28 -0.20 9.98
N ALA A 173 -13.44 -0.84 10.18
CA ALA A 173 -13.52 -2.21 10.69
C ALA A 173 -12.90 -3.24 9.72
N LYS A 174 -12.90 -2.97 8.41
CA LYS A 174 -12.32 -3.87 7.40
C LYS A 174 -10.80 -3.79 7.33
N ASN A 175 -10.20 -2.75 7.90
CA ASN A 175 -8.75 -2.53 7.87
C ASN A 175 -7.99 -3.67 8.54
N LEU A 176 -8.40 -4.05 9.76
CA LEU A 176 -7.76 -5.15 10.50
C LEU A 176 -7.85 -6.49 9.74
N GLN A 177 -8.98 -6.76 9.09
CA GLN A 177 -9.17 -7.97 8.28
C GLN A 177 -8.24 -7.98 7.06
N MET A 178 -8.11 -6.84 6.34
CA MET A 178 -7.17 -6.76 5.22
C MET A 178 -5.71 -6.88 5.66
N PHE A 179 -5.38 -6.27 6.80
CA PHE A 179 -4.04 -6.37 7.38
C PHE A 179 -3.69 -7.83 7.71
N GLU A 180 -4.61 -8.60 8.31
CA GLU A 180 -4.40 -10.03 8.57
C GLU A 180 -4.18 -10.82 7.28
N LEU A 181 -4.99 -10.59 6.24
CA LEU A 181 -4.84 -11.26 4.95
C LEU A 181 -3.47 -10.99 4.33
N ALA A 182 -3.03 -9.74 4.36
CA ALA A 182 -1.77 -9.35 3.79
C ALA A 182 -0.57 -9.81 4.59
N LEU A 183 -0.65 -9.83 5.92
CA LEU A 183 0.41 -10.37 6.76
C LEU A 183 0.59 -11.87 6.52
N ASN A 184 -0.51 -12.63 6.42
CA ASN A 184 -0.44 -14.05 6.02
C ASN A 184 0.20 -14.22 4.64
N TRP A 185 -0.24 -13.44 3.64
CA TRP A 185 0.35 -13.45 2.30
C TRP A 185 1.85 -13.13 2.31
N TYR A 186 2.27 -12.12 3.07
CA TYR A 186 3.67 -11.71 3.18
C TYR A 186 4.55 -12.81 3.78
N ILE A 187 4.07 -13.44 4.85
CA ILE A 187 4.79 -14.54 5.52
C ILE A 187 4.94 -15.76 4.62
N GLU A 188 4.03 -15.97 3.67
CA GLU A 188 4.04 -17.13 2.76
C GLU A 188 4.68 -16.82 1.38
N LEU A 189 5.00 -15.56 1.08
CA LEU A 189 5.53 -15.13 -0.23
C LEU A 189 6.89 -15.78 -0.56
N ASP A 190 7.25 -15.99 -1.82
CA ASP A 190 8.61 -16.44 -2.18
C ASP A 190 9.66 -15.35 -1.88
N ALA A 191 10.91 -15.72 -1.54
CA ALA A 191 11.98 -14.76 -1.23
C ALA A 191 12.83 -14.34 -2.45
N ASP A 192 12.51 -14.86 -3.65
CA ASP A 192 13.38 -14.78 -4.82
C ASP A 192 13.34 -13.45 -5.57
N GLY A 193 14.43 -12.70 -5.59
CA GLY A 193 14.58 -11.54 -6.48
C GLY A 193 14.35 -10.17 -5.83
N GLY A 194 14.47 -10.07 -4.51
CA GLY A 194 14.49 -8.78 -3.79
C GLY A 194 13.13 -8.07 -3.70
N HIS A 195 12.04 -8.70 -4.17
CA HIS A 195 10.70 -8.12 -4.15
C HIS A 195 10.04 -8.11 -2.77
N LEU A 196 10.62 -8.79 -1.78
CA LEU A 196 10.15 -8.76 -0.39
C LEU A 196 10.10 -7.34 0.16
N PHE A 197 11.05 -6.48 -0.24
CA PHE A 197 11.03 -5.06 0.13
C PHE A 197 9.72 -4.38 -0.29
N TYR A 198 9.31 -4.58 -1.55
CA TYR A 198 8.05 -4.01 -2.08
C TYR A 198 6.80 -4.67 -1.52
N ALA A 199 6.90 -5.94 -1.09
CA ALA A 199 5.80 -6.62 -0.44
C ALA A 199 5.55 -6.03 0.97
N LYS A 200 6.61 -5.59 1.65
CA LYS A 200 6.51 -4.87 2.93
C LYS A 200 5.86 -3.49 2.76
N ASP A 201 6.10 -2.78 1.67
CA ASP A 201 5.40 -1.51 1.39
C ASP A 201 3.87 -1.68 1.35
N MET A 202 3.39 -2.83 0.86
CA MET A 202 1.96 -3.14 0.87
C MET A 202 1.43 -3.35 2.30
N LEU A 203 2.22 -3.94 3.21
CA LEU A 203 1.86 -4.06 4.62
C LEU A 203 1.80 -2.69 5.30
N SER A 204 2.78 -1.81 5.03
CA SER A 204 2.78 -0.44 5.54
C SER A 204 1.55 0.34 5.04
N TYR A 205 1.21 0.21 3.77
CA TYR A 205 0.06 0.88 3.16
C TYR A 205 -1.28 0.51 3.82
N ILE A 206 -1.49 -0.77 4.16
CA ILE A 206 -2.71 -1.28 4.82
C ILE A 206 -2.57 -1.38 6.34
N GLN A 207 -1.53 -0.79 6.91
CA GLN A 207 -1.30 -0.85 8.35
C GLN A 207 -2.44 -0.12 9.08
N PRO A 208 -3.10 -0.74 10.08
CA PRO A 208 -4.21 -0.10 10.77
C PRO A 208 -3.82 1.13 11.58
N GLN A 209 -2.67 1.05 12.27
CA GLN A 209 -2.12 2.11 13.12
C GLN A 209 -0.60 2.00 13.19
N GLN A 210 0.07 3.12 13.47
CA GLN A 210 1.53 3.19 13.65
C GLN A 210 2.05 2.43 14.89
N VAL A 211 1.16 2.04 15.81
CA VAL A 211 1.46 1.32 17.05
C VAL A 211 0.80 -0.06 17.03
N ILE A 212 1.38 -1.02 17.75
CA ILE A 212 0.79 -2.36 17.89
C ILE A 212 -0.36 -2.31 18.92
N THR A 213 -1.59 -2.36 18.43
CA THR A 213 -2.80 -2.48 19.28
C THR A 213 -2.93 -3.90 19.84
N ASN A 214 -3.92 -4.13 20.72
CA ASN A 214 -4.19 -5.46 21.26
C ASN A 214 -4.61 -6.44 20.15
N GLU A 215 -5.40 -5.97 19.20
CA GLU A 215 -5.90 -6.75 18.08
C GLU A 215 -4.77 -7.14 17.13
N VAL A 216 -3.89 -6.18 16.80
CA VAL A 216 -2.70 -6.44 15.99
C VAL A 216 -1.75 -7.40 16.71
N TYR A 217 -1.54 -7.20 18.01
CA TYR A 217 -0.74 -8.12 18.82
C TYR A 217 -1.28 -9.55 18.75
N ALA A 218 -2.59 -9.75 18.92
CA ALA A 218 -3.20 -11.08 18.86
C ALA A 218 -3.04 -11.76 17.49
N ILE A 219 -3.03 -11.00 16.39
CA ILE A 219 -2.76 -11.54 15.06
C ILE A 219 -1.31 -12.05 14.99
N TYR A 220 -0.34 -11.22 15.37
CA TYR A 220 1.07 -11.60 15.38
C TYR A 220 1.35 -12.78 16.31
N ASP A 221 0.79 -12.77 17.51
CA ASP A 221 0.98 -13.79 18.53
C ASP A 221 0.52 -15.18 18.03
N ARG A 222 -0.64 -15.24 17.37
CA ARG A 222 -1.17 -16.44 16.71
C ARG A 222 -0.30 -16.90 15.55
N LEU A 223 0.25 -15.98 14.75
CA LEU A 223 1.12 -16.33 13.63
C LEU A 223 2.47 -16.85 14.10
N ILE A 224 3.05 -16.27 15.14
CA ILE A 224 4.27 -16.77 15.79
C ILE A 224 4.04 -18.19 16.31
N GLU A 225 2.90 -18.45 16.92
CA GLU A 225 2.54 -19.80 17.38
C GLU A 225 2.35 -20.80 16.24
N LYS A 226 1.68 -20.38 15.16
CA LYS A 226 1.48 -21.19 13.95
C LYS A 226 2.80 -21.58 13.29
N PHE A 227 3.80 -20.70 13.30
CA PHE A 227 5.07 -20.88 12.60
C PHE A 227 6.27 -21.04 13.55
N ASN A 228 6.05 -21.52 14.77
CA ASN A 228 7.06 -21.54 15.84
C ASN A 228 8.30 -22.40 15.54
N ASP A 229 8.22 -23.31 14.56
CA ASP A 229 9.26 -24.24 14.12
C ASP A 229 9.84 -23.88 12.74
N ASN A 230 9.34 -22.80 12.11
CA ASN A 230 9.75 -22.36 10.78
C ASN A 230 10.55 -21.05 10.86
N LEU A 231 11.88 -21.18 10.83
CA LEU A 231 12.80 -20.05 10.93
C LEU A 231 12.60 -19.01 9.81
N SER A 232 12.23 -19.43 8.59
CA SER A 232 11.98 -18.50 7.47
C SER A 232 10.72 -17.67 7.68
N SER A 233 9.64 -18.30 8.16
CA SER A 233 8.41 -17.59 8.49
C SER A 233 8.61 -16.66 9.69
N LEU A 234 9.33 -17.09 10.72
CA LEU A 234 9.69 -16.24 11.87
C LEU A 234 10.54 -15.03 11.45
N ALA A 235 11.46 -15.21 10.51
CA ALA A 235 12.24 -14.11 9.94
C ALA A 235 11.34 -13.06 9.26
N ARG A 236 10.34 -13.51 8.49
CA ARG A 236 9.38 -12.62 7.82
C ARG A 236 8.46 -11.91 8.80
N ILE A 237 8.02 -12.62 9.84
CA ILE A 237 7.26 -12.01 10.93
C ILE A 237 8.10 -10.92 11.59
N ALA A 238 9.36 -11.18 11.92
CA ALA A 238 10.27 -10.20 12.50
C ALA A 238 10.43 -8.96 11.60
N ASP A 239 10.69 -9.15 10.31
CA ASP A 239 10.87 -8.04 9.36
C ASP A 239 9.59 -7.20 9.20
N SER A 240 8.42 -7.83 9.22
CA SER A 240 7.14 -7.11 9.12
C SER A 240 6.85 -6.20 10.33
N LEU A 241 7.47 -6.44 11.49
CA LEU A 241 7.29 -5.57 12.66
C LEU A 241 7.92 -4.18 12.47
N SER A 242 8.86 -4.02 11.53
CA SER A 242 9.51 -2.72 11.28
C SER A 242 8.57 -1.67 10.70
N ILE A 243 7.38 -2.04 10.23
CA ILE A 243 6.39 -1.09 9.71
C ILE A 243 5.75 -0.24 10.83
N PHE A 244 5.82 -0.68 12.09
CA PHE A 244 5.24 0.04 13.23
C PHE A 244 6.21 1.06 13.78
N HIS A 245 6.13 2.30 13.30
CA HIS A 245 7.08 3.35 13.70
C HIS A 245 6.95 3.74 15.17
N SER A 246 5.77 3.65 15.78
CA SER A 246 5.56 3.91 17.21
C SER A 246 5.83 2.67 18.06
N LYS A 247 6.83 2.77 18.94
CA LYS A 247 7.30 1.65 19.77
C LYS A 247 6.53 1.56 21.08
N ASP A 248 6.06 0.37 21.42
CA ASP A 248 5.35 0.09 22.67
C ASP A 248 5.77 -1.25 23.28
N SER A 249 5.28 -1.56 24.50
CA SER A 249 5.61 -2.82 25.18
C SER A 249 5.11 -4.05 24.42
N LYS A 250 4.03 -3.94 23.62
CA LYS A 250 3.53 -5.08 22.83
C LYS A 250 4.49 -5.45 21.72
N LEU A 251 5.06 -4.46 21.03
CA LEU A 251 6.13 -4.69 20.05
C LEU A 251 7.34 -5.37 20.70
N VAL A 252 7.79 -4.87 21.85
CA VAL A 252 8.93 -5.47 22.56
C VAL A 252 8.62 -6.92 22.97
N ALA A 253 7.40 -7.20 23.45
CA ALA A 253 6.97 -8.55 23.81
C ALA A 253 6.98 -9.52 22.60
N LEU A 254 6.49 -9.07 21.43
CA LEU A 254 6.56 -9.87 20.19
C LEU A 254 8.01 -10.13 19.77
N VAL A 255 8.87 -9.11 19.86
CA VAL A 255 10.31 -9.25 19.55
C VAL A 255 10.98 -10.27 20.46
N ILE A 256 10.71 -10.22 21.77
CA ILE A 256 11.21 -11.21 22.74
C ILE A 256 10.72 -12.62 22.37
N LYS A 257 9.41 -12.77 22.10
CA LYS A 257 8.80 -14.07 21.75
C LYS A 257 9.47 -14.68 20.51
N ILE A 258 9.70 -13.89 19.46
CA ILE A 258 10.37 -14.36 18.24
C ILE A 258 11.84 -14.67 18.52
N PHE A 259 12.55 -13.79 19.24
CA PHE A 259 13.97 -13.98 19.55
C PHE A 259 14.21 -15.30 20.29
N ASP A 260 13.43 -15.58 21.33
CA ASP A 260 13.58 -16.79 22.14
C ASP A 260 13.32 -18.07 21.31
N LEU A 261 12.32 -18.06 20.41
CA LEU A 261 12.07 -19.16 19.47
C LEU A 261 13.22 -19.35 18.48
N VAL A 262 13.72 -18.27 17.91
CA VAL A 262 14.75 -18.31 16.88
C VAL A 262 16.11 -18.76 17.43
N ILE A 263 16.44 -18.39 18.67
CA ILE A 263 17.62 -18.92 19.38
C ILE A 263 17.50 -20.43 19.63
N TYR A 264 16.29 -20.93 19.92
CA TYR A 264 16.05 -22.38 20.04
C TYR A 264 16.30 -23.11 18.72
N LEU A 265 16.07 -22.46 17.58
CA LEU A 265 16.26 -22.99 16.23
C LEU A 265 17.66 -22.71 15.63
N LYS A 266 18.60 -22.16 16.40
CA LYS A 266 19.89 -21.64 15.90
C LYS A 266 20.74 -22.61 15.07
N ASP A 267 20.56 -23.91 15.28
CA ASP A 267 21.35 -24.95 14.61
C ASP A 267 20.83 -25.27 13.20
N GLN A 268 19.70 -24.69 12.76
CA GLN A 268 19.13 -24.91 11.43
C GLN A 268 19.84 -24.13 10.32
N ASP A 269 19.99 -22.82 10.49
CA ASP A 269 20.58 -21.91 9.51
C ASP A 269 21.13 -20.63 10.19
N ILE A 270 22.45 -20.48 10.20
CA ILE A 270 23.14 -19.39 10.90
C ILE A 270 23.03 -18.04 10.18
N ASP A 271 22.89 -18.04 8.85
CA ASP A 271 22.77 -16.81 8.07
C ASP A 271 21.35 -16.25 8.23
N LEU A 272 20.34 -17.13 8.17
CA LEU A 272 18.96 -16.76 8.42
C LEU A 272 18.75 -16.31 9.87
N LEU A 273 19.36 -16.98 10.85
CA LEU A 273 19.38 -16.53 12.25
C LEU A 273 19.90 -15.10 12.39
N ARG A 274 21.01 -14.79 11.71
CA ARG A 274 21.62 -13.46 11.73
C ARG A 274 20.69 -12.43 11.10
N HIS A 275 20.09 -12.76 9.96
CA HIS A 275 19.11 -11.92 9.29
C HIS A 275 17.91 -11.63 10.20
N THR A 276 17.36 -12.66 10.86
CA THR A 276 16.24 -12.49 11.81
C THR A 276 16.62 -11.60 12.99
N ARG A 277 17.83 -11.78 13.56
CA ARG A 277 18.32 -10.90 14.63
C ARG A 277 18.42 -9.44 14.19
N TYR A 278 18.87 -9.19 12.97
CA TYR A 278 18.87 -7.83 12.40
C TYR A 278 17.45 -7.31 12.18
N ALA A 279 16.53 -8.12 11.67
CA ALA A 279 15.13 -7.73 11.50
C ALA A 279 14.46 -7.36 12.84
N LEU A 280 14.74 -8.11 13.91
CA LEU A 280 14.27 -7.80 15.27
C LEU A 280 14.90 -6.52 15.84
N TYR A 281 16.17 -6.27 15.54
CA TYR A 281 16.84 -5.02 15.89
C TYR A 281 16.14 -3.85 15.18
N ASP A 282 15.99 -3.95 13.86
CA ASP A 282 15.32 -2.95 13.03
C ASP A 282 13.87 -2.73 13.44
N ALA A 283 13.13 -3.78 13.84
CA ALA A 283 11.77 -3.64 14.35
C ALA A 283 11.69 -2.74 15.59
N ILE A 284 12.73 -2.71 16.43
CA ILE A 284 12.81 -1.85 17.62
C ILE A 284 13.34 -0.46 17.28
N THR A 285 14.33 -0.35 16.38
CA THR A 285 15.05 0.91 16.13
C THR A 285 14.57 1.69 14.92
N SER A 286 13.78 1.09 14.03
CA SER A 286 13.16 1.77 12.89
C SER A 286 12.22 2.84 13.39
N MET A 287 12.54 4.11 13.17
CA MET A 287 11.67 5.21 13.54
C MET A 287 11.26 5.92 12.25
N GLY A 288 10.02 6.43 12.21
CA GLY A 288 9.59 7.33 11.14
C GLY A 288 10.40 8.63 11.14
N VAL A 289 9.89 9.67 10.47
CA VAL A 289 10.59 10.96 10.41
C VAL A 289 10.83 11.53 11.81
N LYS A 290 12.10 11.58 12.24
CA LYS A 290 12.49 12.21 13.51
C LYS A 290 12.44 13.73 13.34
N THR A 291 11.72 14.40 14.22
CA THR A 291 11.67 15.86 14.29
C THR A 291 12.14 16.30 15.66
N GLY A 292 12.93 17.37 15.71
CA GLY A 292 13.55 17.82 16.94
C GLY A 292 14.33 19.12 16.76
N ILE A 293 14.75 19.68 17.88
CA ILE A 293 15.61 20.87 17.90
C ILE A 293 17.05 20.41 17.64
N PRO A 294 17.79 21.05 16.72
CA PRO A 294 19.21 20.77 16.52
C PRO A 294 20.00 20.79 17.84
N GLY A 295 20.94 19.86 18.00
CA GLY A 295 21.75 19.72 19.21
C GLY A 295 21.05 19.08 20.42
N GLN A 296 19.79 18.64 20.27
CA GLN A 296 19.07 17.89 21.31
C GLN A 296 18.76 16.47 20.83
N PRO A 297 18.83 15.46 21.72
CA PRO A 297 18.32 14.13 21.42
C PRO A 297 16.85 14.20 21.00
N PHE A 298 16.47 13.41 20.00
CA PHE A 298 15.07 13.34 19.58
C PHE A 298 14.21 12.74 20.68
N GLN A 299 13.03 13.32 20.90
CA GLN A 299 12.09 12.87 21.92
C GLN A 299 11.75 11.37 21.76
N VAL A 300 11.61 10.91 20.52
CA VAL A 300 11.32 9.50 20.21
C VAL A 300 12.44 8.55 20.65
N ASP A 301 13.70 9.01 20.65
CA ASP A 301 14.84 8.21 21.11
C ASP A 301 14.87 8.12 22.64
N ILE A 302 14.51 9.20 23.32
CA ILE A 302 14.35 9.22 24.79
C ILE A 302 13.22 8.26 25.21
N GLU A 303 12.07 8.32 24.53
CA GLU A 303 10.94 7.44 24.80
C GLU A 303 11.28 5.96 24.58
N LEU A 304 12.03 5.65 23.50
CA LEU A 304 12.50 4.29 23.24
C LEU A 304 13.47 3.82 24.32
N ARG A 305 14.40 4.68 24.77
CA ARG A 305 15.34 4.36 25.86
C ARG A 305 14.60 4.03 27.15
N ASP A 306 13.60 4.84 27.51
CA ASP A 306 12.82 4.66 28.73
C ASP A 306 11.96 3.39 28.66
N LEU A 307 11.35 3.12 27.49
CA LEU A 307 10.66 1.86 27.19
C LEU A 307 11.60 0.66 27.38
N LEU A 308 12.73 0.63 26.69
CA LEU A 308 13.68 -0.50 26.77
C LEU A 308 14.20 -0.70 28.19
N THR A 309 14.51 0.37 28.91
CA THR A 309 14.97 0.30 30.32
C THR A 309 13.91 -0.36 31.21
N ARG A 310 12.64 0.01 31.03
CA ARG A 310 11.52 -0.59 31.75
C ARG A 310 11.38 -2.08 31.43
N GLU A 311 11.35 -2.45 30.15
CA GLU A 311 11.16 -3.84 29.73
C GLU A 311 12.34 -4.74 30.17
N ILE A 312 13.59 -4.26 30.04
CA ILE A 312 14.79 -4.98 30.49
C ILE A 312 14.75 -5.25 32.00
N THR A 313 14.25 -4.31 32.80
CA THR A 313 14.19 -4.46 34.27
C THR A 313 13.24 -5.58 34.69
N GLN A 314 12.20 -5.86 33.90
CA GLN A 314 11.22 -6.91 34.17
C GLN A 314 11.71 -8.31 33.75
N LEU A 315 12.73 -8.39 32.89
CA LEU A 315 13.26 -9.66 32.41
C LEU A 315 14.28 -10.28 33.38
N PRO A 316 14.18 -11.59 33.66
CA PRO A 316 15.23 -12.33 34.34
C PRO A 316 16.60 -12.26 33.65
N ASP A 317 17.69 -12.22 34.42
CA ASP A 317 19.06 -12.06 33.90
C ASP A 317 19.55 -13.23 33.03
N TYR A 318 18.95 -14.40 33.17
CA TYR A 318 19.31 -15.60 32.41
C TYR A 318 18.71 -15.66 31.00
N PHE A 319 17.77 -14.76 30.65
CA PHE A 319 17.21 -14.74 29.29
C PHE A 319 18.15 -14.08 28.29
N GLU A 320 18.41 -14.76 27.18
CA GLU A 320 19.22 -14.23 26.08
C GLU A 320 18.57 -12.99 25.45
N SER A 321 17.24 -12.93 25.39
CA SER A 321 16.48 -11.75 24.96
C SER A 321 16.79 -10.50 25.79
N LYS A 322 17.10 -10.64 27.09
CA LYS A 322 17.53 -9.49 27.92
C LYS A 322 18.87 -8.92 27.44
N GLN A 323 19.82 -9.78 27.06
CA GLN A 323 21.12 -9.34 26.56
C GLN A 323 20.97 -8.66 25.20
N PHE A 324 20.12 -9.21 24.33
CA PHE A 324 19.77 -8.60 23.06
C PHE A 324 19.19 -7.18 23.23
N LEU A 325 18.22 -6.99 24.13
CA LEU A 325 17.66 -5.66 24.42
C LEU A 325 18.69 -4.70 25.04
N LYS A 326 19.61 -5.19 25.88
CA LYS A 326 20.71 -4.37 26.42
C LYS A 326 21.66 -3.88 25.33
N GLU A 327 21.95 -4.70 24.32
CA GLU A 327 22.76 -4.28 23.17
C GLU A 327 22.07 -3.18 22.37
N ILE A 328 20.75 -3.30 22.13
CA ILE A 328 19.95 -2.27 21.46
C ILE A 328 19.99 -0.96 22.27
N LEU A 329 19.72 -1.04 23.58
CA LEU A 329 19.74 0.12 24.47
C LEU A 329 21.12 0.80 24.49
N LYS A 330 22.20 0.03 24.48
CA LYS A 330 23.56 0.55 24.40
C LYS A 330 23.79 1.33 23.11
N ASN A 331 23.36 0.79 21.97
CA ASN A 331 23.49 1.48 20.68
C ASN A 331 22.65 2.76 20.63
N LEU A 332 21.44 2.74 21.18
CA LEU A 332 20.58 3.91 21.27
C LEU A 332 21.20 5.02 22.13
N ASN A 333 21.76 4.67 23.30
CA ASN A 333 22.45 5.64 24.16
C ASN A 333 23.65 6.27 23.43
N ASN A 334 24.45 5.48 22.71
CA ASN A 334 25.56 6.01 21.91
C ASN A 334 25.07 7.03 20.85
N GLN A 335 23.91 6.81 20.23
CA GLN A 335 23.32 7.75 19.27
C GLN A 335 22.84 9.04 19.94
N ILE A 336 22.22 8.92 21.11
CA ILE A 336 21.78 10.07 21.93
C ILE A 336 23.00 10.91 22.36
N ASP A 337 24.07 10.27 22.83
CA ASP A 337 25.26 10.93 23.35
C ASP A 337 26.09 11.59 22.23
N GLN A 338 26.13 11.00 21.03
CA GLN A 338 26.81 11.59 19.86
C GLN A 338 26.17 12.91 19.38
N ILE A 339 24.85 13.08 19.55
CA ILE A 339 24.14 14.33 19.22
C ILE A 339 24.56 15.46 20.17
N SER A 340 24.83 15.15 21.44
CA SER A 340 25.28 16.15 22.41
C SER A 340 26.74 16.57 22.25
N ASP A 341 27.59 15.73 21.67
CA ASP A 341 29.04 15.99 21.56
C ASP A 341 29.43 16.76 20.30
N HIS A 342 28.73 16.59 19.17
CA HIS A 342 29.16 17.19 17.89
C HIS A 342 28.89 18.68 17.72
N ASP A 343 27.99 19.28 18.50
CA ASP A 343 27.67 20.73 18.39
C ASP A 343 28.51 21.63 19.31
N ASN A 344 29.37 21.06 20.18
CA ASN A 344 30.28 21.84 21.03
C ASN A 344 31.65 22.14 20.38
N GLU A 345 31.99 21.57 19.23
CA GLU A 345 33.31 21.73 18.59
C GLU A 345 33.32 22.49 17.25
N THR A 346 32.17 22.98 16.77
CA THR A 346 32.14 23.77 15.53
C THR A 346 31.18 24.95 15.60
N TRP A 347 31.64 26.06 16.19
CA TRP A 347 31.33 27.45 15.79
C TRP A 347 32.48 28.40 16.16
#